data_AF-A7S867-F1
#
_entry.id   AF-A7S867-F1
#
_cell.length_a   1.000
_cell.length_b   1.000
_cell.length_c   1.000
_cell.angle_alpha   90.00
_cell.angle_beta   90.00
_cell.angle_gamma   90.00
#
_symmetry.space_group_name_H-M   'P 1'
#
loop_
_entity.id
_entity.type
_entity.pdbx_description
1 polymer ?
#
loop_
_entity_poly.entity_id
_entity_poly.type
_entity_poly.pdbx_seq_one_letter_code
_entity_poly.pdbx_strand_id
1 'polypeptide(L)'
;VLLSMTDTLIVLLSMTDTLIVLLSMTDTLIVLLSMTDTLIALLSMTDTLIALFSMTHTLIVLLSMTDTLIVLLSVTDTLIALLSMTDSLIALLSMTDTLIVLLSMTDTLIVLLSMTDTLIALLSMTDTLIVLLSMTDTLIVLLSITDTLIVLLSMTETLILLLSMTDTLIVLLSMTDTLIVLLSMTDTLIAW
;
A
#
# COMPACT_ATOMS: atom_id res chain seq x y z
N VAL A 1 -4.69 9.60 -21.53
CA VAL A 1 -4.20 10.77 -20.76
C VAL A 1 -5.37 11.72 -20.56
N LEU A 2 -5.79 11.94 -19.32
CA LEU A 2 -6.78 12.94 -18.95
C LEU A 2 -6.07 14.03 -18.13
N LEU A 3 -6.42 15.29 -18.37
CA LEU A 3 -5.95 16.44 -17.61
C LEU A 3 -7.17 17.10 -16.96
N SER A 4 -7.15 17.24 -15.63
CA SER A 4 -8.19 17.96 -14.91
C SER A 4 -7.66 19.23 -14.25
N MET A 5 -8.44 20.31 -14.38
CA MET A 5 -8.19 21.63 -13.80
C MET A 5 -9.36 22.09 -12.90
N THR A 6 -10.28 21.19 -12.63
CA THR A 6 -11.48 21.39 -11.79
C THR A 6 -11.80 20.10 -11.07
N ASP A 7 -12.53 20.16 -9.96
CA ASP A 7 -12.94 18.95 -9.25
C ASP A 7 -13.60 17.96 -10.21
N THR A 8 -13.12 16.71 -10.19
CA THR A 8 -13.52 15.71 -11.18
C THR A 8 -13.87 14.38 -10.57
N LEU A 9 -14.94 13.80 -11.11
CA LEU A 9 -15.32 12.42 -10.90
C LEU A 9 -15.07 11.65 -12.19
N ILE A 10 -14.23 10.62 -12.11
CA ILE A 10 -13.88 9.75 -13.22
C ILE A 10 -14.39 8.35 -12.87
N VAL A 11 -15.34 7.86 -13.66
CA VAL A 11 -15.81 6.47 -13.56
C VAL A 11 -15.47 5.79 -14.88
N LEU A 12 -14.62 4.77 -14.82
CA LEU A 12 -14.25 3.98 -15.98
C LEU A 12 -14.61 2.51 -15.75
N LEU A 13 -15.22 1.91 -16.76
CA LEU A 13 -15.39 0.47 -16.88
C LEU A 13 -14.56 0.02 -18.08
N SER A 14 -13.62 -0.89 -17.86
CA SER A 14 -12.87 -1.52 -18.94
C SER A 14 -13.09 -3.03 -19.00
N MET A 15 -13.32 -3.52 -20.22
CA MET A 15 -13.41 -4.95 -20.56
C MET A 15 -12.27 -5.38 -21.50
N THR A 16 -11.28 -4.51 -21.71
CA THR A 16 -10.10 -4.73 -22.56
C THR A 16 -8.87 -4.13 -21.90
N ASP A 17 -7.68 -4.58 -22.30
CA ASP A 17 -6.42 -4.05 -21.77
C ASP A 17 -6.40 -2.52 -21.86
N THR A 18 -6.09 -1.86 -20.75
CA THR A 18 -6.19 -0.39 -20.67
C THR A 18 -4.97 0.24 -20.03
N LEU A 19 -4.61 1.38 -20.61
CA LEU A 19 -3.64 2.31 -20.06
C LEU A 19 -4.36 3.60 -19.68
N ILE A 20 -4.34 3.91 -18.39
CA ILE A 20 -4.93 5.11 -17.82
C ILE A 20 -3.79 5.98 -17.31
N VAL A 21 -3.73 7.20 -17.83
CA VAL A 21 -2.82 8.24 -17.34
C VAL A 21 -3.68 9.42 -16.98
N LEU A 22 -3.64 9.83 -15.71
CA LEU A 22 -4.36 10.99 -15.21
C LEU A 22 -3.36 11.97 -14.57
N LEU A 23 -3.53 13.25 -14.90
CA LEU A 23 -2.89 14.35 -14.22
C LEU A 23 -3.99 15.26 -13.66
N SER A 24 -4.01 15.46 -12.35
CA SER A 24 -4.93 16.39 -11.70
C SER A 24 -4.22 17.45 -10.88
N MET A 25 -4.78 18.66 -10.93
CA MET A 25 -4.39 19.83 -10.15
C MET A 25 -5.48 20.26 -9.15
N THR A 26 -6.54 19.48 -9.03
CA THR A 26 -7.74 19.71 -8.21
C THR A 26 -8.28 18.40 -7.66
N ASP A 27 -9.19 18.46 -6.69
CA ASP A 27 -9.68 17.26 -6.00
C ASP A 27 -10.26 16.25 -6.99
N THR A 28 -9.87 14.98 -6.83
CA THR A 28 -10.32 13.92 -7.73
C THR A 28 -10.88 12.72 -7.01
N LEU A 29 -11.97 12.21 -7.57
CA LEU A 29 -12.52 10.92 -7.24
C LEU A 29 -12.43 10.03 -8.47
N ILE A 30 -11.69 8.93 -8.35
CA ILE A 30 -11.50 7.94 -9.40
C ILE A 30 -12.13 6.63 -8.95
N VAL A 31 -13.07 6.12 -9.76
CA VAL A 31 -13.58 4.76 -9.65
C VAL A 31 -13.24 4.02 -10.94
N LEU A 32 -12.42 2.98 -10.82
CA LEU A 32 -12.10 2.09 -11.94
C LEU A 32 -12.59 0.67 -11.64
N LEU A 33 -13.31 0.11 -12.60
CA LEU A 33 -13.64 -1.30 -12.67
C LEU A 33 -12.99 -1.90 -13.91
N SER A 34 -12.08 -2.85 -13.74
CA SER A 34 -11.46 -3.57 -14.86
C SER A 34 -11.60 -5.08 -14.74
N MET A 35 -11.86 -5.70 -15.90
CA MET A 35 -11.93 -7.16 -16.05
C MET A 35 -10.74 -7.74 -16.84
N THR A 36 -9.78 -6.89 -17.19
CA THR A 36 -8.59 -7.20 -18.02
C THR A 36 -7.37 -6.40 -17.55
N ASP A 37 -6.19 -6.70 -18.10
CA ASP A 37 -4.94 -6.14 -17.60
C ASP A 37 -4.95 -4.60 -17.65
N THR A 38 -4.54 -3.98 -16.54
CA THR A 38 -4.56 -2.52 -16.42
C THR A 38 -3.23 -1.95 -15.98
N LEU A 39 -2.88 -0.83 -16.62
CA LEU A 39 -1.82 0.04 -16.17
C LEU A 39 -2.42 1.40 -15.83
N ILE A 40 -2.23 1.82 -14.58
CA ILE A 40 -2.68 3.11 -14.07
C ILE A 40 -1.46 3.91 -13.65
N ALA A 41 -1.32 5.11 -14.22
CA ALA A 41 -0.39 6.12 -13.76
C ALA A 41 -1.17 7.38 -13.36
N LEU A 42 -1.13 7.74 -12.09
CA LEU A 42 -1.76 8.94 -11.56
C LEU A 42 -0.69 9.87 -10.98
N LEU A 43 -0.78 11.14 -11.38
CA LEU A 43 -0.10 12.25 -10.73
C LEU A 43 -1.15 13.23 -10.22
N SER A 44 -1.16 13.47 -8.90
CA SER A 44 -2.03 14.47 -8.29
C SER A 44 -1.25 15.48 -7.45
N MET A 45 -1.71 16.73 -7.52
CA MET A 45 -1.20 17.84 -6.71
C MET A 45 -2.18 18.26 -5.60
N THR A 46 -3.30 17.56 -5.47
CA THR A 46 -4.43 17.84 -4.57
C THR A 46 -5.10 16.53 -4.15
N ASP A 47 -6.05 16.61 -3.21
CA ASP A 47 -6.60 15.44 -2.54
C ASP A 47 -7.20 14.45 -3.54
N THR A 48 -6.87 13.17 -3.35
CA THR A 48 -7.36 12.10 -4.23
C THR A 48 -7.98 10.96 -3.47
N LEU A 49 -9.13 10.53 -3.99
CA LEU A 49 -9.75 9.28 -3.61
C LEU A 49 -9.75 8.34 -4.80
N ILE A 50 -9.11 7.19 -4.63
CA ILE A 50 -9.01 6.14 -5.64
C ILE A 50 -9.70 4.89 -5.12
N ALA A 51 -10.71 4.44 -5.84
CA ALA A 51 -11.32 3.13 -5.67
C ALA A 51 -11.07 2.31 -6.94
N LEU A 52 -10.29 1.24 -6.82
CA LEU A 52 -10.01 0.32 -7.92
C LEU A 52 -10.52 -1.09 -7.59
N PHE A 53 -11.25 -1.65 -8.54
CA PHE A 53 -11.60 -3.06 -8.56
C PHE A 53 -11.06 -3.70 -9.82
N SER A 54 -10.23 -4.73 -9.67
CA SER A 54 -9.64 -5.46 -10.78
C SER A 54 -9.77 -6.97 -10.62
N MET A 55 -10.10 -7.65 -11.72
CA MET A 55 -10.18 -9.11 -11.78
C MET A 55 -8.95 -9.76 -12.43
N THR A 56 -7.96 -8.95 -12.82
CA THR A 56 -6.79 -9.34 -13.63
C THR A 56 -5.57 -8.47 -13.26
N HIS A 57 -4.43 -8.70 -13.91
CA HIS A 57 -3.16 -8.10 -13.51
C HIS A 57 -3.27 -6.57 -13.53
N THR A 58 -2.80 -5.96 -12.45
CA THR A 58 -2.92 -4.51 -12.27
C THR A 58 -1.59 -3.94 -11.84
N LEU A 59 -1.11 -2.96 -12.60
CA LEU A 59 0.02 -2.14 -12.23
C LEU A 59 -0.47 -0.73 -11.92
N ILE A 60 -0.21 -0.28 -10.70
CA ILE A 60 -0.57 1.06 -10.23
C ILE A 60 0.71 1.82 -9.89
N VAL A 61 0.89 2.98 -10.52
CA VAL A 61 1.87 3.98 -10.12
C VAL A 61 1.12 5.23 -9.70
N LEU A 62 1.24 5.60 -8.42
CA LEU A 62 0.67 6.82 -7.89
C LEU A 62 1.79 7.73 -7.35
N LEU A 63 1.75 8.99 -7.79
CA LEU A 63 2.51 10.08 -7.22
C LEU A 63 1.53 11.14 -6.72
N SER A 64 1.54 11.40 -5.41
CA SER A 64 0.73 12.44 -4.79
C SER A 64 1.54 13.40 -3.96
N MET A 65 1.21 14.69 -4.09
CA MET A 65 1.81 15.76 -3.28
C MET A 65 0.93 16.17 -2.09
N THR A 66 -0.24 15.57 -1.95
CA THR A 66 -1.28 15.85 -0.95
C THR A 66 -2.00 14.56 -0.57
N ASP A 67 -3.05 14.67 0.24
CA ASP A 67 -3.62 13.55 0.95
C ASP A 67 -4.25 12.55 -0.02
N THR A 68 -4.00 11.27 0.24
CA THR A 68 -4.48 10.18 -0.61
C THR A 68 -5.22 9.13 0.16
N LEU A 69 -6.37 8.73 -0.37
CA LEU A 69 -7.09 7.55 0.07
C LEU A 69 -7.17 6.57 -1.10
N ILE A 70 -6.54 5.40 -0.92
CA ILE A 70 -6.54 4.32 -1.90
C ILE A 70 -7.28 3.12 -1.32
N VAL A 71 -8.31 2.69 -2.04
CA VAL A 71 -8.96 1.39 -1.82
C VAL A 71 -8.75 0.54 -3.06
N LEU A 72 -8.02 -0.55 -2.91
CA LEU A 72 -7.81 -1.54 -3.97
C LEU A 72 -8.41 -2.88 -3.57
N LEU A 73 -9.22 -3.43 -4.46
CA LEU A 73 -9.68 -4.80 -4.42
C LEU A 73 -9.21 -5.51 -5.68
N SER A 74 -8.36 -6.53 -5.52
CA SER A 74 -7.87 -7.34 -6.63
C SER A 74 -8.10 -8.83 -6.41
N VAL A 75 -8.49 -9.51 -7.47
CA VAL A 75 -8.65 -10.98 -7.49
C VAL A 75 -7.42 -11.68 -8.07
N THR A 76 -6.48 -10.93 -8.64
CA THR A 76 -5.24 -11.45 -9.23
C THR A 76 -4.05 -10.53 -8.92
N ASP A 77 -2.89 -10.79 -9.53
CA ASP A 77 -1.63 -10.18 -9.13
C ASP A 77 -1.64 -8.66 -9.26
N THR A 78 -1.12 -8.01 -8.23
CA THR A 78 -1.03 -6.55 -8.17
C THR A 78 0.38 -6.08 -7.87
N LEU A 79 0.78 -5.07 -8.63
CA LEU A 79 1.96 -4.28 -8.32
C LEU A 79 1.52 -2.85 -8.04
N ILE A 80 1.85 -2.37 -6.84
CA ILE A 80 1.57 -1.01 -6.42
C ILE A 80 2.89 -0.32 -6.11
N ALA A 81 3.13 0.80 -6.79
CA ALA A 81 4.18 1.75 -6.46
C ALA A 81 3.53 3.08 -6.07
N LEU A 82 3.68 3.45 -4.79
CA LEU A 82 3.18 4.72 -4.26
C LEU A 82 4.32 5.60 -3.78
N LEU A 83 4.30 6.85 -4.23
CA LEU A 83 5.05 7.94 -3.63
C LEU A 83 4.07 8.99 -3.11
N SER A 84 4.03 9.19 -1.80
CA SER A 84 3.23 10.23 -1.15
C SER A 84 4.12 11.21 -0.40
N MET A 85 3.88 12.50 -0.63
CA MET A 85 4.56 13.58 0.10
C MET A 85 3.76 14.07 1.31
N THR A 86 2.50 13.64 1.44
CA THR A 86 1.66 13.88 2.61
C THR A 86 0.90 12.61 2.99
N ASP A 87 -0.13 12.75 3.85
CA ASP A 87 -0.73 11.64 4.56
C ASP A 87 -1.42 10.69 3.58
N SER A 88 -1.24 9.40 3.81
CA SER A 88 -1.84 8.38 2.95
C SER A 88 -2.52 7.29 3.77
N LEU A 89 -3.73 6.96 3.32
CA LEU A 89 -4.49 5.82 3.80
C LEU A 89 -4.64 4.82 2.66
N ILE A 90 -4.14 3.61 2.88
CA ILE A 90 -4.17 2.53 1.89
C ILE A 90 -4.88 1.34 2.50
N ALA A 91 -5.96 0.94 1.84
CA ALA A 91 -6.65 -0.31 2.11
C ALA A 91 -6.51 -1.21 0.87
N LEU A 92 -5.80 -2.33 1.02
CA LEU A 92 -5.67 -3.34 -0.01
C LEU A 92 -6.29 -4.66 0.44
N LEU A 93 -7.16 -5.21 -0.41
CA LEU A 93 -7.62 -6.58 -0.33
C LEU A 93 -7.19 -7.31 -1.60
N SER A 94 -6.37 -8.35 -1.44
CA SER A 94 -5.91 -9.19 -2.54
C SER A 94 -6.18 -10.67 -2.29
N MET A 95 -6.59 -11.35 -3.35
CA MET A 95 -6.77 -12.81 -3.36
C MET A 95 -5.57 -13.56 -3.96
N THR A 96 -4.62 -12.85 -4.57
CA THR A 96 -3.37 -13.42 -5.06
C THR A 96 -2.17 -12.50 -4.77
N ASP A 97 -1.03 -12.76 -5.41
CA ASP A 97 0.27 -12.22 -5.07
C ASP A 97 0.29 -10.69 -5.18
N THR A 98 0.84 -10.06 -4.14
CA THR A 98 0.93 -8.61 -4.08
C THR A 98 2.36 -8.15 -3.84
N LEU A 99 2.74 -7.14 -4.62
CA LEU A 99 3.97 -6.39 -4.40
C LEU A 99 3.60 -4.93 -4.16
N ILE A 100 3.93 -4.44 -2.97
CA ILE A 100 3.72 -3.05 -2.57
C ILE A 100 5.09 -2.42 -2.32
N VAL A 101 5.37 -1.36 -3.08
CA VAL A 101 6.48 -0.44 -2.80
C VAL A 101 5.89 0.90 -2.42
N LEU A 102 6.21 1.36 -1.21
CA LEU A 102 5.74 2.64 -0.71
C LEU A 102 6.91 3.50 -0.24
N LEU A 103 6.89 4.75 -0.68
CA LEU A 103 7.74 5.81 -0.17
C LEU A 103 6.84 6.93 0.37
N SER A 104 6.93 7.20 1.68
CA SER A 104 6.21 8.29 2.31
C SER A 104 7.14 9.26 3.05
N MET A 105 6.78 10.53 2.98
CA MET A 105 7.41 11.60 3.73
C MET A 105 6.59 12.07 4.94
N THR A 106 5.33 11.63 5.08
CA THR A 106 4.46 11.90 6.24
C THR A 106 3.68 10.65 6.66
N ASP A 107 2.71 10.82 7.56
CA ASP A 107 2.03 9.73 8.25
C ASP A 107 1.33 8.78 7.28
N THR A 108 1.54 7.48 7.48
CA THR A 108 0.91 6.46 6.65
C THR A 108 0.18 5.42 7.46
N LEU A 109 -1.02 5.10 6.98
CA LEU A 109 -1.80 3.99 7.47
C LEU A 109 -2.00 2.99 6.34
N ILE A 110 -1.48 1.79 6.53
CA ILE A 110 -1.60 0.68 5.59
C ILE A 110 -2.40 -0.44 6.25
N VAL A 111 -3.53 -0.79 5.64
CA VAL A 111 -4.29 -2.01 5.97
C VAL A 111 -4.20 -2.95 4.78
N LEU A 112 -3.59 -4.11 4.98
CA LEU A 112 -3.50 -5.16 3.98
C LEU A 112 -4.19 -6.43 4.48
N LEU A 113 -5.09 -6.94 3.66
CA LEU A 113 -5.62 -8.30 3.76
C LEU A 113 -5.22 -9.07 2.52
N SER A 114 -4.42 -10.13 2.71
CA SER A 114 -4.00 -11.00 1.62
C SER A 114 -4.29 -12.47 1.91
N MET A 115 -4.74 -13.17 0.88
CA MET A 115 -4.95 -14.61 0.92
C MET A 115 -3.78 -15.41 0.33
N THR A 116 -2.82 -14.75 -0.32
CA THR A 116 -1.57 -15.36 -0.82
C THR A 116 -0.36 -14.46 -0.55
N ASP A 117 0.76 -14.73 -1.22
CA ASP A 117 2.07 -14.21 -0.91
C ASP A 117 2.12 -12.68 -1.04
N THR A 118 2.71 -12.05 -0.03
CA THR A 118 2.84 -10.60 0.01
C THR A 118 4.27 -10.17 0.19
N LEU A 119 4.69 -9.21 -0.63
CA LEU A 119 5.93 -8.48 -0.45
C LEU A 119 5.61 -7.01 -0.23
N ILE A 120 5.98 -6.50 0.94
CA ILE A 120 5.85 -5.10 1.30
C ILE A 120 7.25 -4.52 1.50
N ALA A 121 7.57 -3.48 0.73
CA ALA A 121 8.73 -2.64 0.94
C ALA A 121 8.26 -1.22 1.25
N LEU A 122 8.51 -0.77 2.48
CA LEU A 122 8.14 0.56 2.95
C LEU A 122 9.37 1.35 3.37
N LEU A 123 9.50 2.56 2.83
CA LEU A 123 10.38 3.60 3.33
C LEU A 123 9.53 4.76 3.84
N SER A 124 9.63 5.06 5.12
CA SER A 124 8.95 6.18 5.75
C SER A 124 9.89 7.10 6.51
N MET A 125 9.65 8.40 6.40
CA MET A 125 10.39 9.43 7.15
C MET A 125 9.67 9.86 8.43
N THR A 126 8.49 9.31 8.68
CA THR A 126 7.49 9.74 9.67
C THR A 126 6.64 8.54 10.11
N ASP A 127 5.60 8.78 10.91
CA ASP A 127 4.93 7.73 11.66
C ASP A 127 4.20 6.77 10.72
N THR A 128 4.34 5.48 11.00
CA THR A 128 3.73 4.43 10.19
C THR A 128 2.92 3.48 11.04
N LEU A 129 1.71 3.20 10.58
CA LEU A 129 0.86 2.16 11.12
C LEU A 129 0.59 1.14 10.01
N ILE A 130 1.09 -0.08 10.21
CA ILE A 130 0.84 -1.21 9.32
C ILE A 130 -0.03 -2.22 10.06
N VAL A 131 -1.19 -2.55 9.48
CA VAL A 131 -2.01 -3.69 9.87
C VAL A 131 -2.01 -4.69 8.73
N LEU A 132 -1.44 -5.87 8.98
CA LEU A 132 -1.38 -6.95 8.01
C LEU A 132 -2.12 -8.18 8.55
N LEU A 133 -3.07 -8.67 7.76
CA LEU A 133 -3.67 -10.00 7.91
C LEU A 133 -3.29 -10.82 6.68
N SER A 134 -2.50 -11.86 6.88
CA SER A 134 -2.08 -12.78 5.82
C SER A 134 -2.41 -14.23 6.14
N MET A 135 -2.85 -14.96 5.11
CA MET A 135 -3.09 -16.40 5.18
C MET A 135 -1.94 -17.23 4.60
N THR A 136 -0.96 -16.59 3.95
CA THR A 136 0.27 -17.24 3.45
C THR A 136 1.51 -16.36 3.68
N ASP A 137 2.60 -16.69 3.00
CA ASP A 137 3.93 -16.17 3.23
C ASP A 137 3.98 -14.65 3.08
N THR A 138 4.62 -14.00 4.06
CA THR A 138 4.78 -12.55 4.06
C THR A 138 6.23 -12.16 4.21
N LEU A 139 6.66 -11.23 3.37
CA LEU A 139 7.94 -10.55 3.51
C LEU A 139 7.69 -9.06 3.67
N ILE A 140 8.09 -8.53 4.83
CA ILE A 140 8.02 -7.10 5.15
C ILE A 140 9.44 -6.57 5.27
N VAL A 141 9.78 -5.58 4.46
CA VAL A 141 10.98 -4.75 4.62
C VAL A 141 10.53 -3.34 4.98
N LEU A 142 10.89 -2.89 6.18
CA LEU A 142 10.60 -1.55 6.64
C LEU A 142 11.88 -0.81 7.01
N LEU A 143 12.03 0.37 6.41
CA LEU A 143 12.99 1.39 6.83
C LEU A 143 12.20 2.61 7.32
N SER A 144 12.33 2.92 8.61
CA SER A 144 11.67 4.08 9.21
C SER A 144 12.64 4.99 9.95
N ILE A 145 12.42 6.30 9.83
CA ILE A 145 13.16 7.31 10.61
C ILE A 145 12.41 7.70 11.89
N THR A 146 11.09 7.48 11.96
CA THR A 146 10.29 7.74 13.18
C THR A 146 9.47 6.51 13.59
N ASP A 147 8.45 6.73 14.44
CA ASP A 147 7.78 5.69 15.17
C ASP A 147 6.99 4.75 14.25
N THR A 148 7.12 3.46 14.50
CA THR A 148 6.45 2.44 13.70
C THR A 148 5.62 1.53 14.57
N LEU A 149 4.36 1.34 14.19
CA LEU A 149 3.49 0.33 14.76
C LEU A 149 3.15 -0.71 13.70
N ILE A 150 3.54 -1.95 13.94
CA ILE A 150 3.21 -3.10 13.09
C ILE A 150 2.28 -4.03 13.88
N VAL A 151 1.08 -4.26 13.35
CA VAL A 151 0.19 -5.33 13.79
C VAL A 151 0.13 -6.38 12.70
N LEU A 152 0.60 -7.59 13.00
CA LEU A 152 0.63 -8.70 12.05
C LEU A 152 -0.09 -9.91 12.62
N LEU A 153 -1.12 -10.37 11.90
CA LEU A 153 -1.74 -11.66 12.09
C LEU A 153 -1.42 -12.54 10.88
N SER A 154 -0.69 -13.63 11.10
CA SER A 154 -0.31 -14.58 10.07
C SER A 154 -0.67 -16.02 10.41
N MET A 155 -1.10 -16.77 9.40
CA MET A 155 -1.32 -18.22 9.51
C MET A 155 -0.14 -19.06 9.03
N THR A 156 0.84 -18.45 8.34
CA THR A 156 2.03 -19.13 7.82
C THR A 156 3.31 -18.28 8.05
N GLU A 157 4.40 -18.68 7.40
CA GLU A 157 5.73 -18.13 7.52
C GLU A 157 5.77 -16.61 7.29
N THR A 158 6.42 -15.90 8.21
CA THR A 158 6.65 -14.45 8.05
C THR A 158 8.10 -14.09 8.23
N LEU A 159 8.57 -13.17 7.40
CA LEU A 159 9.88 -12.58 7.51
C LEU A 159 9.74 -11.06 7.59
N ILE A 160 10.23 -10.49 8.69
CA ILE A 160 10.25 -9.05 8.92
C ILE A 160 11.70 -8.59 9.00
N LEU A 161 12.09 -7.68 8.11
CA LEU A 161 13.33 -6.90 8.20
C LEU A 161 12.96 -5.47 8.59
N LEU A 162 13.35 -5.06 9.79
CA LEU A 162 13.09 -3.73 10.30
C LEU A 162 14.39 -2.99 10.62
N LEU A 163 14.57 -1.83 9.98
CA LEU A 163 15.56 -0.83 10.35
C LEU A 163 14.83 0.44 10.82
N SER A 164 14.99 0.78 12.09
CA SER A 164 14.36 1.97 12.69
C SER A 164 15.37 2.85 13.41
N MET A 165 15.16 4.16 13.33
CA MET A 165 15.94 5.15 14.08
C MET A 165 15.26 5.58 15.39
N THR A 166 13.97 5.28 15.56
CA THR A 166 13.19 5.55 16.78
C THR A 166 12.33 4.36 17.18
N ASP A 167 11.30 4.59 18.00
CA ASP A 167 10.58 3.58 18.74
C ASP A 167 9.73 2.70 17.82
N THR A 168 9.82 1.39 18.04
CA THR A 168 9.07 0.42 17.24
C THR A 168 8.23 -0.46 18.14
N LEU A 169 6.94 -0.56 17.84
CA LEU A 169 6.04 -1.51 18.47
C LEU A 169 5.58 -2.54 17.43
N ILE A 170 5.89 -3.81 17.70
CA ILE A 170 5.43 -4.93 16.88
C ILE A 170 4.49 -5.78 17.73
N VAL A 171 3.25 -5.95 17.26
CA VAL A 171 2.30 -6.94 17.78
C VAL A 171 2.19 -8.03 16.73
N LEU A 172 2.59 -9.23 17.10
CA LEU A 172 2.56 -10.40 16.22
C LEU A 172 1.63 -11.44 16.81
N LEU A 173 0.77 -12.01 15.98
CA LEU A 173 0.10 -13.27 16.26
C LEU A 173 0.33 -14.20 15.06
N SER A 174 1.14 -15.24 15.27
CA SER A 174 1.46 -16.22 14.23
C SER A 174 1.13 -17.64 14.68
N MET A 175 0.60 -18.44 13.76
CA MET A 175 0.37 -19.88 13.97
C MET A 175 1.59 -20.74 13.61
N THR A 176 2.57 -20.19 12.90
CA THR A 176 3.79 -20.87 12.45
C THR A 176 5.03 -19.99 12.62
N ASP A 177 6.13 -20.35 11.96
CA ASP A 177 7.44 -19.72 12.09
C ASP A 177 7.46 -18.26 11.65
N THR A 178 8.08 -17.41 12.46
CA THR A 178 8.29 -16.00 12.15
C THR A 178 9.72 -15.60 12.46
N LEU A 179 10.38 -15.00 11.49
CA LEU A 179 11.74 -14.50 11.61
C LEU A 179 11.71 -12.98 11.58
N ILE A 180 12.17 -12.36 12.68
CA ILE A 180 12.31 -10.91 12.78
C ILE A 180 13.81 -10.58 12.86
N VAL A 181 14.30 -9.82 11.88
CA VAL A 181 15.61 -9.16 11.94
C VAL A 181 15.38 -7.70 12.23
N LEU A 182 15.85 -7.25 13.38
CA LEU A 182 15.64 -5.90 13.88
C LEU A 182 16.97 -5.20 14.09
N LEU A 183 17.11 -4.02 13.53
CA LEU A 183 18.15 -3.06 13.86
C LEU A 183 17.47 -1.75 14.27
N SER A 184 17.50 -1.44 15.56
CA SER A 184 16.97 -0.20 16.11
C SER A 184 18.03 0.57 16.88
N MET A 185 17.96 1.89 16.81
CA MET A 185 18.80 2.81 17.58
C MET A 185 18.16 3.21 18.93
N THR A 186 16.88 2.88 19.15
CA THR A 186 16.14 3.16 20.39
C THR A 186 15.30 1.95 20.84
N ASP A 187 14.26 2.18 21.63
CA ASP A 187 13.47 1.14 22.28
C ASP A 187 12.58 0.39 21.28
N THR A 188 12.53 -0.93 21.43
CA THR A 188 11.71 -1.80 20.61
C THR A 188 10.90 -2.74 21.49
N LEU A 189 9.57 -2.68 21.36
CA LEU A 189 8.66 -3.59 22.05
C LEU A 189 8.08 -4.58 21.05
N ILE A 190 8.33 -5.87 21.28
CA ILE A 190 7.72 -6.95 20.52
C ILE A 190 6.77 -7.72 21.44
N ALA A 191 5.48 -7.66 21.13
CA ALA A 191 4.43 -8.46 21.73
C ALA A 191 4.07 -9.62 20.79
N TRP A 192 3.92 -10.80 21.37
CA TRP A 192 3.58 -12.06 20.71
C TRP A 192 2.19 -12.54 21.13
#